data_AF-A0AAE3QK71-F1
#
_entry.id   AF-A0AAE3QK71-F1
#
_cell.length_a   1.000
_cell.length_b   1.000
_cell.length_c   1.000
_cell.angle_alpha   90.00
_cell.angle_beta   90.00
_cell.angle_gamma   90.00
#
_symmetry.space_group_name_H-M   'P 1'
#
loop_
_entity.id
_entity.type
_entity.pdbx_description
1 polymer ?
#
loop_
_entity_poly.entity_id
_entity_poly.type
_entity_poly.pdbx_seq_one_letter_code
_entity_poly.pdbx_strand_id
1 'polypeptide(L)'
;MAADRDTILSWLADLAAAIVTDAEDAADLGVRIDAARTVDAATFASEALSMMRVIAESVDAPADFDRIAAPAATGQTLDAVNIMLGMALAVAGCRPDWPSRPSARRARSRVSLAGDVAIAAVDQLGGEGADLYAWLSSVTSVSCRVISDLAADAAPVVKVETGVSLPSTVLAYQLYGDANRASGLIDIAGSATPLVMPTLFDALAS
;
A
#
# COMPACT_ATOMS: atom_id res chain seq x y z
N MET A 1 22.27 -15.32 -2.26
CA MET A 1 21.41 -14.86 -3.38
C MET A 1 22.23 -13.95 -4.30
N ALA A 2 22.18 -14.20 -5.60
CA ALA A 2 22.73 -13.36 -6.67
C ALA A 2 21.63 -12.45 -7.24
N ALA A 3 20.86 -11.79 -6.35
CA ALA A 3 19.85 -10.83 -6.76
C ALA A 3 20.51 -9.60 -7.42
N ASP A 4 19.87 -9.05 -8.43
CA ASP A 4 20.31 -7.83 -9.11
C ASP A 4 20.09 -6.62 -8.20
N ARG A 5 21.20 -6.11 -7.66
CA ARG A 5 21.20 -4.97 -6.74
C ARG A 5 20.80 -3.68 -7.42
N ASP A 6 21.15 -3.48 -8.69
CA ASP A 6 20.83 -2.23 -9.38
C ASP A 6 19.33 -2.11 -9.62
N THR A 7 18.68 -3.22 -10.00
CA THR A 7 17.21 -3.28 -10.09
C THR A 7 16.55 -2.96 -8.74
N ILE A 8 17.03 -3.56 -7.64
CA ILE A 8 16.47 -3.30 -6.30
C ILE A 8 16.67 -1.84 -5.87
N LEU A 9 17.87 -1.30 -6.03
CA LEU A 9 18.19 0.07 -5.61
C LEU A 9 17.46 1.12 -6.45
N SER A 10 17.32 0.90 -7.77
CA SER A 10 16.52 1.78 -8.63
C SER A 10 15.06 1.80 -8.19
N TRP A 11 14.50 0.62 -7.91
CA TRP A 11 13.12 0.51 -7.44
C TRP A 11 12.90 1.20 -6.09
N LEU A 12 13.82 1.01 -5.13
CA LEU A 12 13.75 1.71 -3.83
C LEU A 12 13.87 3.22 -3.99
N ALA A 13 14.72 3.71 -4.90
CA ALA A 13 14.84 5.13 -5.20
C ALA A 13 13.54 5.71 -5.77
N ASP A 14 12.91 5.00 -6.72
CA ASP A 14 11.65 5.43 -7.33
C ASP A 14 10.51 5.48 -6.31
N LEU A 15 10.43 4.48 -5.43
CA LEU A 15 9.45 4.46 -4.33
C LEU A 15 9.71 5.57 -3.32
N ALA A 16 10.96 5.77 -2.90
CA ALA A 16 11.33 6.83 -1.98
C ALA A 16 10.91 8.20 -2.53
N ALA A 17 11.23 8.49 -3.78
CA ALA A 17 10.84 9.73 -4.44
C ALA A 17 9.32 9.94 -4.56
N ALA A 18 8.54 8.86 -4.61
CA ALA A 18 7.10 8.90 -4.80
C ALA A 18 6.26 8.93 -3.50
N ILE A 19 6.84 8.50 -2.38
CA ILE A 19 6.13 8.28 -1.11
C ILE A 19 6.73 9.10 0.03
N VAL A 20 8.05 9.23 0.10
CA VAL A 20 8.73 9.88 1.23
C VAL A 20 8.66 11.39 1.04
N THR A 21 7.89 12.05 1.90
CA THR A 21 7.67 13.51 1.82
C THR A 21 8.53 14.29 2.81
N ASP A 22 9.04 13.64 3.86
CA ASP A 22 9.98 14.24 4.79
C ASP A 22 11.36 14.41 4.13
N ALA A 23 11.91 15.62 4.23
CA ALA A 23 13.14 15.98 3.54
C ALA A 23 14.40 15.34 4.16
N GLU A 24 14.38 15.07 5.47
CA GLU A 24 15.50 14.42 6.16
C GLU A 24 15.52 12.94 5.81
N ASP A 25 14.36 12.26 5.84
CA ASP A 25 14.25 10.86 5.44
C ASP A 25 14.59 10.66 3.96
N ALA A 26 14.14 11.56 3.08
CA ALA A 26 14.47 11.49 1.66
C ALA A 26 15.97 11.66 1.40
N ALA A 27 16.63 12.57 2.14
CA ALA A 27 18.07 12.78 2.04
C ALA A 27 18.87 11.57 2.58
N ASP A 28 18.46 11.03 3.73
CA ASP A 28 19.07 9.82 4.32
C ASP A 28 18.96 8.62 3.37
N LEU A 29 17.77 8.36 2.82
CA LEU A 29 17.56 7.28 1.85
C LEU A 29 18.45 7.45 0.61
N GLY A 30 18.61 8.67 0.09
CA GLY A 30 19.52 8.93 -1.02
C GLY A 30 20.96 8.51 -0.73
N VAL A 31 21.49 8.90 0.43
CA VAL A 31 22.85 8.53 0.88
C VAL A 31 22.98 7.01 1.05
N ARG A 32 21.98 6.37 1.64
CA ARG A 32 21.98 4.92 1.89
C ARG A 32 21.91 4.11 0.60
N ILE A 33 21.11 4.55 -0.38
CA ILE A 33 21.02 3.92 -1.70
C ILE A 33 22.38 3.93 -2.41
N ASP A 34 23.10 5.05 -2.37
CA ASP A 34 24.43 5.15 -2.97
C ASP A 34 25.46 4.26 -2.26
N ALA A 35 25.44 4.25 -0.92
CA ALA A 35 26.35 3.43 -0.11
C ALA A 35 26.11 1.92 -0.32
N ALA A 36 24.85 1.49 -0.42
CA ALA A 36 24.45 0.08 -0.52
C ALA A 36 24.99 -0.63 -1.76
N ARG A 37 25.41 0.11 -2.81
CA ARG A 37 26.02 -0.49 -4.01
C ARG A 37 27.28 -1.29 -3.72
N THR A 38 28.04 -0.88 -2.70
CA THR A 38 29.41 -1.36 -2.46
C THR A 38 29.57 -2.33 -1.29
N VAL A 39 28.51 -2.56 -0.52
CA VAL A 39 28.57 -3.42 0.68
C VAL A 39 28.49 -4.91 0.33
N ASP A 40 28.80 -5.78 1.29
CA ASP A 40 28.62 -7.23 1.12
C ASP A 40 27.12 -7.61 1.02
N ALA A 41 26.84 -8.88 0.66
CA ALA A 41 25.47 -9.32 0.41
C ALA A 41 24.56 -9.34 1.65
N ALA A 42 25.10 -9.65 2.83
CA ALA A 42 24.31 -9.69 4.07
C ALA A 42 23.97 -8.27 4.51
N THR A 43 24.95 -7.37 4.47
CA THR A 43 24.77 -5.94 4.74
C THR A 43 23.78 -5.32 3.75
N PHE A 44 23.89 -5.64 2.45
CA PHE A 44 22.94 -5.18 1.45
C PHE A 44 21.51 -5.60 1.74
N ALA A 45 21.28 -6.87 2.10
CA ALA A 45 19.94 -7.38 2.38
C ALA A 45 19.29 -6.67 3.59
N SER A 46 20.08 -6.47 4.66
CA SER A 46 19.64 -5.71 5.83
C SER A 46 19.31 -4.25 5.49
N GLU A 47 20.17 -3.59 4.71
CA GLU A 47 19.94 -2.20 4.28
C GLU A 47 18.71 -2.08 3.38
N ALA A 48 18.52 -2.98 2.42
CA ALA A 48 17.37 -2.96 1.52
C ALA A 48 16.04 -3.13 2.29
N LEU A 49 15.98 -4.07 3.24
CA LEU A 49 14.82 -4.24 4.12
C LEU A 49 14.59 -2.99 4.99
N SER A 50 15.66 -2.43 5.54
CA SER A 50 15.54 -1.22 6.38
C SER A 50 15.06 -0.01 5.58
N MET A 51 15.56 0.21 4.36
CA MET A 51 15.11 1.31 3.48
C MET A 51 13.64 1.10 3.09
N MET A 52 13.26 -0.13 2.72
CA MET A 52 11.86 -0.44 2.41
C MET A 52 10.93 -0.21 3.60
N ARG A 53 11.40 -0.47 4.83
CA ARG A 53 10.64 -0.16 6.05
C ARG A 53 10.37 1.34 6.17
N VAL A 54 11.39 2.18 5.99
CA VAL A 54 11.23 3.66 6.05
C VAL A 54 10.23 4.15 5.00
N ILE A 55 10.32 3.63 3.77
CA ILE A 55 9.36 3.94 2.70
C ILE A 55 7.93 3.54 3.11
N ALA A 56 7.76 2.34 3.67
CA ALA A 56 6.46 1.86 4.12
C ALA A 56 5.91 2.65 5.32
N GLU A 57 6.79 3.10 6.22
CA GLU A 57 6.48 3.98 7.35
C GLU A 57 6.13 5.41 6.91
N SER A 58 6.46 5.80 5.67
CA SER A 58 6.11 7.12 5.10
C SER A 58 4.75 7.14 4.40
N VAL A 59 4.03 6.01 4.34
CA VAL A 59 2.70 5.94 3.76
C VAL A 59 1.68 6.54 4.71
N ASP A 60 1.01 7.60 4.28
CA ASP A 60 -0.03 8.27 5.09
C ASP A 60 -1.40 8.29 4.40
N ALA A 61 -1.47 8.19 3.06
CA ALA A 61 -2.73 8.13 2.34
C ALA A 61 -2.95 6.80 1.60
N PRO A 62 -4.22 6.40 1.33
CA PRO A 62 -4.53 5.23 0.50
C PRO A 62 -3.84 5.24 -0.87
N ALA A 63 -3.69 6.42 -1.47
CA ALA A 63 -3.02 6.57 -2.76
C ALA A 63 -1.52 6.23 -2.70
N ASP A 64 -0.85 6.50 -1.59
CA ASP A 64 0.57 6.17 -1.42
C ASP A 64 0.76 4.67 -1.24
N PHE A 65 -0.14 4.02 -0.48
CA PHE A 65 -0.21 2.57 -0.40
C PHE A 65 -0.38 1.92 -1.79
N ASP A 66 -1.20 2.52 -2.66
CA ASP A 66 -1.38 2.05 -4.04
C ASP A 66 -0.12 2.15 -4.89
N ARG A 67 0.82 3.06 -4.59
CA ARG A 67 2.12 3.17 -5.28
C ARG A 67 3.11 2.05 -4.97
N ILE A 68 2.94 1.33 -3.85
CA ILE A 68 3.85 0.24 -3.46
C ILE A 68 3.65 -1.00 -4.34
N ALA A 69 4.33 -1.06 -5.48
CA ALA A 69 4.25 -2.17 -6.44
C ALA A 69 5.63 -2.77 -6.71
N ALA A 70 5.66 -4.06 -7.05
CA ALA A 70 6.87 -4.73 -7.49
C ALA A 70 7.37 -4.14 -8.83
N PRO A 71 8.69 -3.98 -9.03
CA PRO A 71 9.27 -3.71 -10.33
C PRO A 71 9.20 -4.98 -11.20
N ALA A 72 9.47 -4.82 -12.49
CA ALA A 72 9.70 -5.96 -13.37
C ALA A 72 11.01 -6.66 -12.96
N ALA A 73 10.92 -7.87 -12.42
CA ALA A 73 12.06 -8.67 -11.97
C ALA A 73 11.81 -10.16 -12.23
N THR A 74 12.88 -10.96 -12.26
CA THR A 74 12.80 -12.43 -12.41
C THR A 74 13.79 -13.14 -11.48
N GLY A 75 13.57 -14.44 -11.27
CA GLY A 75 14.45 -15.29 -10.46
C GLY A 75 14.64 -14.77 -9.03
N GLN A 76 15.87 -14.86 -8.52
CA GLN A 76 16.21 -14.47 -7.15
C GLN A 76 15.98 -12.98 -6.86
N THR A 77 16.02 -12.11 -7.88
CA THR A 77 15.66 -10.70 -7.72
C THR A 77 14.18 -10.53 -7.41
N LEU A 78 13.32 -11.29 -8.09
CA LEU A 78 11.88 -11.29 -7.83
C LEU A 78 11.56 -11.83 -6.43
N ASP A 79 12.26 -12.88 -5.99
CA ASP A 79 12.09 -13.43 -4.64
C ASP A 79 12.44 -12.38 -3.56
N ALA A 80 13.57 -11.69 -3.71
CA ALA A 80 13.97 -10.61 -2.80
C ALA A 80 12.96 -9.45 -2.80
N VAL A 81 12.48 -9.05 -3.99
CA VAL A 81 11.42 -8.04 -4.15
C VAL A 81 10.15 -8.46 -3.44
N ASN A 82 9.70 -9.71 -3.61
CA ASN A 82 8.47 -10.21 -3.01
C ASN A 82 8.55 -10.20 -1.48
N ILE A 83 9.70 -10.58 -0.91
CA ILE A 83 9.97 -10.51 0.53
C ILE A 83 9.85 -9.06 1.03
N MET A 84 10.53 -8.13 0.38
CA MET A 84 10.48 -6.71 0.73
C MET A 84 9.06 -6.14 0.58
N LEU A 85 8.36 -6.50 -0.50
CA LEU A 85 7.00 -6.04 -0.79
C LEU A 85 5.99 -6.55 0.23
N GLY A 86 6.07 -7.82 0.62
CA GLY A 86 5.20 -8.42 1.64
C GLY A 86 5.35 -7.72 2.99
N MET A 87 6.59 -7.48 3.42
CA MET A 87 6.88 -6.67 4.60
C MET A 87 6.32 -5.25 4.46
N ALA A 88 6.62 -4.57 3.36
CA ALA A 88 6.26 -3.18 3.18
C ALA A 88 4.75 -2.98 3.20
N LEU A 89 4.00 -3.82 2.50
CA LEU A 89 2.54 -3.73 2.48
C LEU A 89 1.94 -4.07 3.85
N ALA A 90 2.53 -5.01 4.60
CA ALA A 90 2.09 -5.30 5.96
C ALA A 90 2.24 -4.08 6.89
N VAL A 91 3.36 -3.35 6.79
CA VAL A 91 3.59 -2.12 7.56
C VAL A 91 2.69 -0.99 7.05
N ALA A 92 2.76 -0.67 5.76
CA ALA A 92 2.06 0.44 5.14
C ALA A 92 0.54 0.31 5.22
N GLY A 93 -0.02 -0.90 5.09
CA GLY A 93 -1.47 -1.11 5.09
C GLY A 93 -2.17 -0.71 6.39
N CYS A 94 -1.42 -0.66 7.50
CA CYS A 94 -1.94 -0.29 8.82
C CYS A 94 -1.96 1.22 9.08
N ARG A 95 -1.41 2.04 8.16
CA ARG A 95 -1.19 3.46 8.41
C ARG A 95 -2.31 4.38 7.90
N PRO A 96 -2.82 4.23 6.67
CA PRO A 96 -3.82 5.14 6.16
C PRO A 96 -5.13 5.08 6.94
N ASP A 97 -5.75 6.24 7.12
CA ASP A 97 -7.16 6.33 7.50
C ASP A 97 -8.03 5.89 6.32
N TRP A 98 -8.47 4.63 6.34
CA TRP A 98 -9.24 4.07 5.22
C TRP A 98 -10.64 4.71 5.14
N PRO A 99 -11.01 5.32 3.99
CA PRO A 99 -12.24 6.11 3.88
C PRO A 99 -13.52 5.26 3.94
N SER A 100 -13.42 3.94 3.76
CA SER A 100 -14.57 3.05 3.66
C SER A 100 -14.20 1.61 4.05
N ARG A 101 -15.19 0.82 4.49
CA ARG A 101 -14.95 -0.61 4.74
C ARG A 101 -14.44 -1.36 3.49
N PRO A 102 -15.00 -1.14 2.28
CA PRO A 102 -14.48 -1.78 1.08
C PRO A 102 -13.02 -1.42 0.77
N SER A 103 -12.60 -0.16 0.96
CA SER A 103 -11.20 0.22 0.73
C SER A 103 -10.25 -0.46 1.72
N ALA A 104 -10.59 -0.47 3.00
CA ALA A 104 -9.81 -1.20 4.02
C ALA A 104 -9.73 -2.71 3.71
N ARG A 105 -10.85 -3.32 3.26
CA ARG A 105 -10.86 -4.73 2.85
C ARG A 105 -9.98 -4.99 1.62
N ARG A 106 -9.96 -4.10 0.64
CA ARG A 106 -9.05 -4.21 -0.52
C ARG A 106 -7.59 -4.18 -0.07
N ALA A 107 -7.24 -3.25 0.81
CA ALA A 107 -5.90 -3.16 1.38
C ALA A 107 -5.52 -4.46 2.10
N ARG A 108 -6.40 -4.97 2.98
CA ARG A 108 -6.21 -6.26 3.67
C ARG A 108 -5.97 -7.42 2.69
N SER A 109 -6.78 -7.53 1.64
CA SER A 109 -6.60 -8.58 0.63
C SER A 109 -5.27 -8.48 -0.09
N ARG A 110 -4.81 -7.26 -0.39
CA ARG A 110 -3.50 -7.02 -1.01
C ARG A 110 -2.35 -7.37 -0.06
N VAL A 111 -2.45 -7.02 1.22
CA VAL A 111 -1.48 -7.42 2.26
C VAL A 111 -1.40 -8.94 2.40
N SER A 112 -2.55 -9.60 2.48
CA SER A 112 -2.62 -11.08 2.57
C SER A 112 -1.95 -11.73 1.35
N LEU A 113 -2.31 -11.30 0.14
CA LEU A 113 -1.75 -11.85 -1.09
C LEU A 113 -0.23 -11.62 -1.18
N ALA A 114 0.25 -10.42 -0.85
CA ALA A 114 1.67 -10.13 -0.86
C ALA A 114 2.44 -10.94 0.21
N GLY A 115 1.83 -11.15 1.37
CA GLY A 115 2.38 -12.02 2.41
C GLY A 115 2.51 -13.47 1.95
N ASP A 116 1.48 -14.03 1.31
CA ASP A 116 1.53 -15.41 0.77
C ASP A 116 2.64 -15.56 -0.28
N VAL A 117 2.79 -14.57 -1.17
CA VAL A 117 3.85 -14.55 -2.19
C VAL A 117 5.24 -14.39 -1.55
N ALA A 118 5.38 -13.53 -0.54
CA ALA A 118 6.63 -13.35 0.20
C ALA A 118 7.04 -14.62 0.95
N ILE A 119 6.09 -15.30 1.60
CA ILE A 119 6.31 -16.56 2.30
C ILE A 119 6.79 -17.64 1.32
N ALA A 120 6.18 -17.73 0.13
CA ALA A 120 6.62 -18.67 -0.91
C ALA A 120 8.06 -18.37 -1.40
N ALA A 121 8.45 -17.10 -1.47
CA ALA A 121 9.81 -16.70 -1.79
C ALA A 121 10.82 -17.06 -0.68
N VAL A 122 10.44 -16.92 0.60
CA VAL A 122 11.29 -17.35 1.73
C VAL A 122 11.45 -18.86 1.79
N ASP A 123 10.42 -19.63 1.41
CA ASP A 123 10.49 -21.10 1.39
C ASP A 123 11.61 -21.62 0.47
N GLN A 124 11.94 -20.86 -0.59
CA GLN A 124 13.08 -21.17 -1.48
C GLN A 124 14.45 -21.10 -0.78
N LEU A 125 14.55 -20.42 0.36
CA LEU A 125 15.77 -20.32 1.17
C LEU A 125 16.00 -21.58 2.04
N GLY A 126 15.00 -22.45 2.15
CA GLY A 126 15.07 -23.64 3.01
C GLY A 126 15.24 -23.29 4.48
N GLY A 127 16.01 -24.12 5.21
CA GLY A 127 16.15 -23.98 6.67
C GLY A 127 16.76 -22.66 7.15
N GLU A 128 17.57 -21.99 6.32
CA GLU A 128 18.14 -20.67 6.63
C GLU A 128 17.08 -19.56 6.66
N GLY A 129 15.94 -19.78 6.00
CA GLY A 129 14.82 -18.82 5.96
C GLY A 129 13.81 -18.96 7.10
N ALA A 130 13.96 -19.93 8.01
CA ALA A 130 12.94 -20.28 8.98
C ALA A 130 12.50 -19.11 9.90
N ASP A 131 13.48 -18.33 10.39
CA ASP A 131 13.18 -17.18 11.24
C ASP A 131 12.46 -16.07 10.46
N LEU A 132 12.90 -15.81 9.23
CA LEU A 132 12.27 -14.83 8.34
C LEU A 132 10.85 -15.26 7.97
N TYR A 133 10.63 -16.55 7.73
CA TYR A 133 9.31 -17.13 7.46
C TYR A 133 8.37 -16.87 8.64
N ALA A 134 8.81 -17.23 9.86
CA ALA A 134 8.01 -17.06 11.06
C ALA A 134 7.67 -15.59 11.31
N TRP A 135 8.64 -14.70 11.11
CA TRP A 135 8.45 -13.27 11.24
C TRP A 135 7.49 -12.69 10.20
N LEU A 136 7.66 -13.02 8.91
CA LEU A 136 6.76 -12.57 7.83
C LEU A 136 5.33 -13.07 8.04
N SER A 137 5.16 -14.34 8.38
CA SER A 137 3.84 -14.90 8.67
C SER A 137 3.16 -14.17 9.83
N SER A 138 3.92 -13.89 10.90
CA SER A 138 3.42 -13.14 12.05
C SER A 138 3.02 -11.71 11.68
N VAL A 139 3.89 -10.96 10.99
CA VAL A 139 3.62 -9.55 10.65
C VAL A 139 2.44 -9.44 9.69
N THR A 140 2.35 -10.28 8.66
CA THR A 140 1.20 -10.29 7.74
C THR A 140 -0.10 -10.60 8.48
N SER A 141 -0.09 -11.57 9.40
CA SER A 141 -1.28 -11.94 10.19
C SER A 141 -1.74 -10.79 11.10
N VAL A 142 -0.79 -10.16 11.82
CA VAL A 142 -1.07 -9.01 12.68
C VAL A 142 -1.60 -7.84 11.86
N SER A 143 -0.97 -7.50 10.74
CA SER A 143 -1.41 -6.42 9.87
C SER A 143 -2.81 -6.68 9.29
N CYS A 144 -3.10 -7.90 8.86
CA CYS A 144 -4.44 -8.26 8.40
C CYS A 144 -5.51 -8.07 9.48
N ARG A 145 -5.16 -8.34 10.74
CA ARG A 145 -6.06 -8.10 11.87
C ARG A 145 -6.25 -6.60 12.14
N VAL A 146 -5.17 -5.82 12.19
CA VAL A 146 -5.25 -4.37 12.38
C VAL A 146 -6.10 -3.72 11.30
N ILE A 147 -5.89 -4.07 10.03
CA ILE A 147 -6.71 -3.53 8.93
C ILE A 147 -8.17 -3.98 9.04
N SER A 148 -8.44 -5.19 9.54
CA SER A 148 -9.81 -5.63 9.83
C SER A 148 -10.48 -4.81 10.92
N ASP A 149 -9.74 -4.44 11.97
CA ASP A 149 -10.24 -3.57 13.05
C ASP A 149 -10.51 -2.16 12.51
N LEU A 150 -9.57 -1.57 11.74
CA LEU A 150 -9.78 -0.31 11.02
C LEU A 150 -11.00 -0.34 10.09
N ALA A 151 -11.21 -1.48 9.40
CA ALA A 151 -12.37 -1.67 8.53
C ALA A 151 -13.70 -1.76 9.30
N ALA A 152 -13.68 -2.13 10.58
CA ALA A 152 -14.88 -2.17 11.41
C ALA A 152 -15.35 -0.74 11.74
N ASP A 153 -14.39 0.13 12.02
CA ASP A 153 -14.60 1.55 12.37
C ASP A 153 -14.87 2.43 11.13
N ALA A 154 -14.40 2.03 9.95
CA ALA A 154 -14.63 2.77 8.70
C ALA A 154 -16.12 2.81 8.30
N ALA A 155 -16.52 3.91 7.66
CA ALA A 155 -17.89 4.13 7.22
C ALA A 155 -18.35 3.05 6.21
N PRO A 156 -19.57 2.50 6.37
CA PRO A 156 -20.12 1.57 5.39
C PRO A 156 -20.50 2.31 4.10
N VAL A 157 -20.53 1.56 3.00
CA VAL A 157 -20.98 2.06 1.70
C VAL A 157 -22.44 1.66 1.49
N VAL A 158 -23.28 2.60 1.07
CA VAL A 158 -24.71 2.43 0.77
C VAL A 158 -24.98 2.74 -0.69
N LYS A 159 -26.01 2.09 -1.25
CA LYS A 159 -26.52 2.44 -2.58
C LYS A 159 -27.49 3.59 -2.49
N VAL A 160 -27.24 4.63 -3.28
CA VAL A 160 -28.12 5.79 -3.45
C VAL A 160 -28.73 5.72 -4.84
N GLU A 161 -30.04 5.86 -4.90
CA GLU A 161 -30.79 5.97 -6.15
C GLU A 161 -31.45 7.35 -6.23
N THR A 162 -31.20 8.06 -7.32
CA THR A 162 -31.78 9.35 -7.64
C THR A 162 -32.64 9.20 -8.90
N GLY A 163 -33.79 9.87 -8.94
CA GLY A 163 -34.66 9.83 -10.13
C GLY A 163 -34.06 10.50 -11.37
N VAL A 164 -33.04 11.35 -11.19
CA VAL A 164 -32.35 12.08 -12.25
C VAL A 164 -30.86 12.20 -11.95
N SER A 165 -30.05 12.31 -13.00
CA SER A 165 -28.62 12.62 -12.88
C SER A 165 -28.45 14.03 -12.33
N LEU A 166 -27.63 14.17 -11.29
CA LEU A 166 -27.31 15.45 -10.67
C LEU A 166 -25.78 15.64 -10.59
N PRO A 167 -25.29 16.89 -10.50
CA PRO A 167 -23.89 17.13 -10.21
C PRO A 167 -23.48 16.59 -8.83
N SER A 168 -22.27 16.06 -8.74
CA SER A 168 -21.65 15.53 -7.51
C SER A 168 -21.67 16.51 -6.33
N THR A 169 -21.52 17.81 -6.57
CA THR A 169 -21.59 18.85 -5.52
C THR A 169 -22.99 18.99 -4.92
N VAL A 170 -24.03 18.88 -5.75
CA VAL A 170 -25.43 18.89 -5.30
C VAL A 170 -25.72 17.62 -4.50
N LEU A 171 -25.29 16.46 -5.00
CA LEU A 171 -25.48 15.18 -4.31
C LEU A 171 -24.72 15.13 -2.97
N ALA A 172 -23.49 15.63 -2.92
CA ALA A 172 -22.71 15.69 -1.69
C ALA A 172 -23.37 16.59 -0.64
N TYR A 173 -23.89 17.75 -1.05
CA TYR A 173 -24.65 18.61 -0.13
C TYR A 173 -25.95 17.94 0.35
N GLN A 174 -26.67 17.24 -0.53
CA GLN A 174 -27.91 16.54 -0.15
C GLN A 174 -27.68 15.35 0.79
N LEU A 175 -26.61 14.58 0.56
CA LEU A 175 -26.30 13.38 1.35
C LEU A 175 -25.57 13.71 2.66
N TYR A 176 -24.67 14.68 2.64
CA TYR A 176 -23.73 14.94 3.73
C TYR A 176 -23.85 16.32 4.36
N GLY A 177 -24.65 17.22 3.79
CA GLY A 177 -24.70 18.62 4.20
C GLY A 177 -23.45 19.45 3.82
N ASP A 178 -22.52 18.87 3.07
CA ASP A 178 -21.26 19.51 2.68
C ASP A 178 -20.91 19.22 1.21
N ALA A 179 -20.88 20.28 0.40
CA ALA A 179 -20.55 20.19 -1.02
C ALA A 179 -19.06 19.86 -1.27
N ASN A 180 -18.17 20.10 -0.30
CA ASN A 180 -16.73 19.81 -0.43
C ASN A 180 -16.45 18.31 -0.46
N ARG A 181 -17.41 17.46 -0.03
CA ARG A 181 -17.30 15.99 -0.11
C ARG A 181 -17.57 15.43 -1.51
N ALA A 182 -17.76 16.28 -2.53
CA ALA A 182 -18.04 15.88 -3.89
C ALA A 182 -16.93 15.01 -4.51
N SER A 183 -15.65 15.34 -4.29
CA SER A 183 -14.52 14.56 -4.81
C SER A 183 -14.55 13.12 -4.31
N GLY A 184 -14.64 12.93 -3.00
CA GLY A 184 -14.74 11.60 -2.40
C GLY A 184 -16.00 10.83 -2.86
N LEU A 185 -17.11 11.54 -3.14
CA LEU A 185 -18.30 10.90 -3.68
C LEU A 185 -18.08 10.38 -5.11
N ILE A 186 -17.39 11.16 -5.96
CA ILE A 186 -17.04 10.76 -7.32
C ILE A 186 -16.16 9.50 -7.30
N ASP A 187 -15.16 9.48 -6.41
CA ASP A 187 -14.22 8.37 -6.28
C ASP A 187 -14.93 7.06 -5.87
N ILE A 188 -15.88 7.15 -4.94
CA ILE A 188 -16.65 5.98 -4.47
C ILE A 188 -17.66 5.53 -5.51
N ALA A 189 -18.33 6.48 -6.17
CA ALA A 189 -19.29 6.18 -7.23
C ALA A 189 -18.61 5.64 -8.51
N GLY A 190 -17.28 5.78 -8.63
CA GLY A 190 -16.55 5.43 -9.85
C GLY A 190 -16.98 6.26 -11.06
N SER A 191 -17.45 7.49 -10.84
CA SER A 191 -17.96 8.35 -11.91
C SER A 191 -16.81 9.10 -12.59
N ALA A 192 -16.76 9.07 -13.92
CA ALA A 192 -15.79 9.86 -14.67
C ALA A 192 -16.20 11.34 -14.84
N THR A 193 -17.49 11.65 -14.65
CA THR A 193 -18.07 12.97 -14.96
C THR A 193 -18.74 13.60 -13.74
N PRO A 194 -18.06 14.51 -13.03
CA PRO A 194 -18.58 15.17 -11.82
C PRO A 194 -19.90 15.91 -12.00
N LEU A 195 -20.20 16.39 -13.22
CA LEU A 195 -21.43 17.12 -13.56
C LEU A 195 -22.62 16.20 -13.88
N VAL A 196 -22.36 14.94 -14.19
CA VAL A 196 -23.35 13.95 -14.63
C VAL A 196 -23.08 12.66 -13.86
N MET A 197 -23.54 12.61 -12.61
CA MET A 197 -23.42 11.41 -11.80
C MET A 197 -24.49 10.38 -12.22
N PRO A 198 -24.18 9.07 -12.15
CA PRO A 198 -25.18 8.03 -12.37
C PRO A 198 -26.40 8.22 -11.45
N THR A 199 -27.56 7.77 -11.89
CA THR A 199 -28.77 7.75 -11.05
C THR A 199 -28.71 6.69 -9.96
N LEU A 200 -27.87 5.66 -10.11
CA LEU A 200 -27.61 4.65 -9.09
C LEU A 200 -26.11 4.60 -8.83
N PHE A 201 -25.69 4.89 -7.60
CA PHE A 201 -24.28 4.94 -7.23
C PHE A 201 -24.05 4.55 -5.77
N ASP A 202 -22.80 4.25 -5.46
CA ASP A 202 -22.33 3.96 -4.11
C ASP A 202 -21.89 5.27 -3.41
N ALA A 203 -22.25 5.41 -2.14
CA ALA A 203 -21.93 6.55 -1.29
C ALA A 203 -21.55 6.10 0.13
N LEU A 204 -20.85 6.92 0.91
CA LEU A 204 -20.64 6.63 2.33
C LEU A 204 -21.95 6.82 3.09
N ALA A 205 -22.21 5.97 4.08
CA ALA A 205 -23.24 6.29 5.06
C ALA A 205 -22.77 7.47 5.92
N SER A 206 -23.64 8.47 6.11
CA SER A 206 -23.45 9.58 7.05
C SER A 206 -23.97 9.24 8.44
#